data_AF-A0A1E3L153-F1
#
_entry.id   AF-A0A1E3L153-F1
#
_cell.length_a   1.000
_cell.length_b   1.000
_cell.length_c   1.000
_cell.angle_alpha   90.00
_cell.angle_beta   90.00
_cell.angle_gamma   90.00
#
_symmetry.space_group_name_H-M   'P 1'
#
loop_
_entity.id
_entity.type
_entity.pdbx_description
1 polymer ?
#
loop_
_entity_poly.entity_id
_entity_poly.type
_entity_poly.pdbx_seq_one_letter_code
_entity_poly.pdbx_strand_id
1 'polypeptide(L)'
;MLVPMNMMNRTRFASEDVAACRRAVGPDFPIILRISQWKYDAYTVKLVEDPKQLEQFLAPLVDAGVDIFHASIRRFWEPAFEGSELNLSGWIKKVTGKPTITVGSVGLDADFLDFFDNGKNANGRATRIEALVERL
;
A
#
# COMPACT_ATOMS: atom_id res chain seq x y z
N MET A 1 28.19 -7.21 0.10
CA MET A 1 27.98 -5.89 -0.52
C MET A 1 26.73 -5.99 -1.38
N LEU A 2 25.58 -5.50 -0.91
CA LEU A 2 24.34 -5.52 -1.70
C LEU A 2 24.48 -4.47 -2.81
N VAL A 3 24.34 -4.88 -4.07
CA VAL A 3 24.26 -3.96 -5.21
C VAL A 3 23.10 -2.99 -4.93
N PRO A 4 23.28 -1.66 -5.02
CA PRO A 4 22.18 -0.72 -4.87
C PRO A 4 21.13 -1.02 -5.94
N MET A 5 20.00 -1.59 -5.50
CA MET A 5 18.96 -2.10 -6.37
C MET A 5 18.19 -0.92 -6.97
N ASN A 6 18.18 -0.79 -8.29
CA ASN A 6 17.40 0.24 -8.99
C ASN A 6 15.89 -0.04 -8.83
N MET A 7 15.10 0.90 -8.27
CA MET A 7 13.65 0.73 -8.08
C MET A 7 12.90 0.46 -9.38
N MET A 8 13.32 1.06 -10.49
CA MET A 8 12.72 0.81 -11.81
C MET A 8 12.90 -0.64 -12.26
N ASN A 9 14.03 -1.27 -11.91
CA ASN A 9 14.25 -2.68 -12.22
C ASN A 9 13.42 -3.60 -11.33
N ARG A 10 13.14 -3.21 -10.07
CA ARG A 10 12.27 -3.99 -9.17
C ARG A 10 10.81 -4.01 -9.62
N THR A 11 10.36 -2.96 -10.32
CA THR A 11 8.97 -2.83 -10.77
C THR A 11 8.75 -3.31 -12.20
N ARG A 12 9.83 -3.52 -12.97
CA ARG A 12 9.78 -4.00 -14.36
C ARG A 12 8.79 -5.14 -14.58
N PHE A 13 8.91 -6.23 -13.81
CA PHE A 13 8.04 -7.39 -13.98
C PHE A 13 6.56 -7.03 -13.79
N ALA A 14 6.23 -6.32 -12.71
CA ALA A 14 4.87 -5.88 -12.45
C ALA A 14 4.35 -4.90 -13.51
N SER A 15 5.20 -3.97 -13.99
CA SER A 15 4.85 -3.05 -15.06
C SER A 15 4.57 -3.77 -16.38
N GLU A 16 5.38 -4.76 -16.75
CA GLU A 16 5.19 -5.55 -17.97
C GLU A 16 3.88 -6.36 -17.91
N ASP A 17 3.57 -6.93 -16.75
CA ASP A 17 2.33 -7.69 -16.51
C ASP A 17 1.09 -6.78 -16.55
N VAL A 18 1.13 -5.61 -15.88
CA VAL A 18 0.06 -4.60 -15.96
C VAL A 18 -0.14 -4.13 -17.40
N ALA A 19 0.94 -3.85 -18.13
CA ALA A 19 0.85 -3.41 -19.52
C ALA A 19 0.28 -4.52 -20.43
N ALA A 20 0.60 -5.78 -20.17
CA ALA A 20 0.00 -6.92 -20.87
C ALA A 20 -1.49 -7.04 -20.58
N CYS A 21 -1.89 -6.93 -19.31
CA CYS A 21 -3.30 -6.87 -18.92
C CYS A 21 -4.01 -5.73 -19.65
N ARG A 22 -3.47 -4.51 -19.61
CA ARG A 22 -4.03 -3.31 -20.27
C ARG A 22 -4.26 -3.53 -21.76
N ARG A 23 -3.31 -4.13 -22.48
CA ARG A 23 -3.47 -4.46 -23.91
C ARG A 23 -4.59 -5.46 -24.16
N ALA A 24 -4.79 -6.42 -23.26
CA ALA A 24 -5.80 -7.45 -23.38
C ALA A 24 -7.23 -6.95 -23.07
N VAL A 25 -7.37 -6.06 -22.08
CA VAL A 25 -8.69 -5.61 -21.59
C VAL A 25 -9.18 -4.29 -22.20
N GLY A 26 -8.29 -3.53 -22.85
CA GLY A 26 -8.61 -2.22 -23.43
C GLY A 26 -8.53 -1.06 -22.42
N PRO A 27 -8.72 0.19 -22.87
CA PRO A 27 -8.47 1.39 -22.05
C PRO A 27 -9.51 1.62 -20.95
N ASP A 28 -10.75 1.17 -21.13
CA ASP A 28 -11.86 1.49 -20.21
C ASP A 28 -12.02 0.49 -19.05
N PHE A 29 -11.29 -0.63 -19.10
CA PHE A 29 -11.37 -1.65 -18.06
C PHE A 29 -10.49 -1.27 -16.86
N PRO A 30 -11.02 -1.18 -15.63
CA PRO A 30 -10.21 -0.79 -14.47
C PRO A 30 -9.17 -1.85 -14.09
N ILE A 31 -7.92 -1.42 -13.88
CA ILE A 31 -6.83 -2.28 -13.36
C ILE A 31 -6.43 -1.82 -11.96
N ILE A 32 -6.59 -2.73 -11.00
CA ILE A 32 -6.21 -2.51 -9.60
C ILE A 32 -4.93 -3.29 -9.30
N LEU A 33 -3.91 -2.63 -8.75
CA LEU A 33 -2.69 -3.28 -8.29
C LEU A 33 -2.61 -3.24 -6.76
N ARG A 34 -2.52 -4.42 -6.13
CA ARG A 34 -2.33 -4.54 -4.68
C ARG A 34 -0.85 -4.64 -4.34
N ILE A 35 -0.38 -3.77 -3.45
CA ILE A 35 1.00 -3.77 -2.94
C ILE A 35 0.99 -3.97 -1.42
N SER A 36 2.00 -4.68 -0.91
CA SER A 36 2.12 -4.97 0.53
C SER A 36 3.30 -4.21 1.13
N GLN A 37 3.03 -3.48 2.21
CA GLN A 37 4.04 -2.71 2.95
C GLN A 37 4.66 -3.48 4.11
N TRP A 38 4.22 -4.71 4.35
CA TRP A 38 4.71 -5.58 5.41
C TRP A 38 4.70 -7.03 4.94
N LYS A 39 5.44 -7.88 5.64
CA LYS A 39 5.50 -9.32 5.43
C LYS A 39 5.23 -10.03 6.75
N TYR A 40 4.49 -11.14 6.70
CA TYR A 40 4.33 -12.02 7.86
C TYR A 40 5.72 -12.44 8.36
N ASP A 41 5.93 -12.41 9.68
CA ASP A 41 7.20 -12.64 10.37
C ASP A 41 8.36 -11.66 10.05
N ALA A 42 8.13 -10.59 9.29
CA ALA A 42 9.14 -9.59 8.97
C ALA A 42 8.54 -8.16 8.91
N TYR A 43 7.99 -7.70 10.03
CA TYR A 43 7.25 -6.44 10.14
C TYR A 43 8.08 -5.16 9.94
N THR A 44 9.41 -5.25 10.02
CA THR A 44 10.31 -4.11 9.77
C THR A 44 10.63 -3.94 8.28
N VAL A 45 10.31 -4.91 7.43
CA VAL A 45 10.62 -4.87 6.00
C VAL A 45 9.56 -4.03 5.28
N LYS A 46 9.99 -2.86 4.80
CA LYS A 46 9.19 -1.97 3.97
C LYS A 46 9.41 -2.20 2.48
N LEU A 47 8.44 -1.81 1.66
CA LEU A 47 8.55 -1.89 0.20
C LEU A 47 9.60 -0.89 -0.34
N VAL A 48 9.57 0.30 0.25
CA VAL A 48 10.41 1.48 0.00
C VAL A 48 10.64 2.20 1.33
N GLU A 49 11.78 2.89 1.46
CA GLU A 49 12.19 3.50 2.73
C GLU A 49 11.75 4.96 2.87
N ASP A 50 11.53 5.66 1.76
CA ASP A 50 11.26 7.10 1.75
C ASP A 50 10.30 7.50 0.61
N PRO A 51 9.72 8.72 0.64
CA PRO A 51 8.79 9.19 -0.39
C PRO A 51 9.38 9.25 -1.80
N LYS A 52 10.68 9.51 -1.95
CA LYS A 52 11.34 9.59 -3.26
C LYS A 52 11.47 8.19 -3.87
N GLN A 53 11.80 7.19 -3.07
CA GLN A 53 11.78 5.80 -3.52
C GLN A 53 10.35 5.34 -3.86
N LEU A 54 9.34 5.80 -3.11
CA LEU A 54 7.94 5.51 -3.43
C LEU A 54 7.56 6.07 -4.81
N GLU A 55 7.94 7.31 -5.12
CA GLU A 55 7.70 7.90 -6.45
C GLU A 55 8.37 7.08 -7.56
N GLN A 56 9.65 6.73 -7.39
CA GLN A 56 10.39 5.90 -8.35
C GLN A 56 9.78 4.51 -8.52
N PHE A 57 9.20 3.95 -7.46
CA PHE A 57 8.51 2.67 -7.48
C PHE A 57 7.16 2.77 -8.21
N LEU A 58 6.38 3.82 -7.96
CA LEU A 58 5.02 3.95 -8.50
C LEU A 58 4.97 4.43 -9.94
N ALA A 59 5.88 5.32 -10.35
CA ALA A 59 5.90 5.91 -11.69
C ALA A 59 5.76 4.86 -12.82
N PRO A 60 6.61 3.81 -12.91
CA PRO A 60 6.50 2.82 -13.98
C PRO A 60 5.23 1.95 -13.90
N LEU A 61 4.56 1.89 -12.75
CA LEU A 61 3.28 1.17 -12.60
C LEU A 61 2.11 2.03 -13.08
N VAL A 62 2.16 3.34 -12.83
CA VAL A 62 1.22 4.31 -13.41
C VAL A 62 1.35 4.32 -14.93
N ASP A 63 2.58 4.40 -15.44
CA ASP A 63 2.84 4.39 -16.89
C ASP A 63 2.37 3.10 -17.57
N ALA A 64 2.45 1.96 -16.86
CA ALA A 64 1.95 0.68 -17.34
C ALA A 64 0.41 0.61 -17.44
N GLY A 65 -0.30 1.50 -16.74
CA GLY A 65 -1.76 1.61 -16.81
C GLY A 65 -2.51 1.12 -15.56
N VAL A 66 -1.89 1.16 -14.37
CA VAL A 66 -2.64 0.99 -13.11
C VAL A 66 -3.59 2.17 -12.89
N ASP A 67 -4.86 1.86 -12.60
CA ASP A 67 -5.89 2.86 -12.31
C ASP A 67 -6.06 3.11 -10.81
N ILE A 68 -5.97 2.04 -10.00
CA ILE A 68 -6.21 2.09 -8.55
C ILE A 68 -5.13 1.30 -7.83
N PHE A 69 -4.60 1.86 -6.75
CA PHE A 69 -3.67 1.13 -5.87
C PHE A 69 -4.37 0.64 -4.61
N HIS A 70 -4.23 -0.64 -4.32
CA HIS A 70 -4.67 -1.23 -3.06
C HIS A 70 -3.46 -1.42 -2.15
N ALA A 71 -3.31 -0.55 -1.15
CA ALA A 71 -2.16 -0.57 -0.24
C ALA A 71 -2.46 -1.40 1.01
N SER A 72 -1.85 -2.58 1.06
CA SER A 72 -1.94 -3.46 2.22
C SER A 72 -0.97 -3.03 3.31
N ILE A 73 -1.53 -2.54 4.41
CA ILE A 73 -0.83 -2.19 5.65
C ILE A 73 -1.48 -2.95 6.82
N ARG A 74 -0.74 -3.11 7.92
CA ARG A 74 -1.23 -3.84 9.10
C ARG A 74 -2.21 -3.00 9.93
N ARG A 75 -1.87 -1.72 10.11
CA ARG A 75 -2.62 -0.73 10.89
C ARG A 75 -2.72 0.56 10.10
N PHE A 76 -3.94 1.05 9.85
CA PHE A 76 -4.13 2.23 9.00
C PHE A 76 -3.59 3.53 9.61
N TRP A 77 -3.46 3.57 10.95
CA TRP A 77 -3.02 4.74 11.70
C TRP A 77 -1.49 4.86 11.78
N GLU A 78 -0.74 3.83 11.34
CA GLU A 78 0.72 3.90 11.30
C GLU A 78 1.17 4.73 10.10
N PRO A 79 2.01 5.76 10.30
CA PRO A 79 2.52 6.56 9.21
C PRO A 79 3.47 5.73 8.33
N ALA A 80 3.42 5.95 7.01
CA ALA A 80 4.30 5.22 6.09
C ALA A 80 5.76 5.64 6.25
N PHE A 81 5.99 6.95 6.46
CA PHE A 81 7.29 7.60 6.58
C PHE A 81 7.32 8.55 7.78
N GLU A 82 8.52 8.74 8.34
CA GLU A 82 8.74 9.66 9.46
C GLU A 82 8.39 11.11 9.10
N GLY A 83 7.86 11.86 10.06
CA GLY A 83 7.49 13.28 9.87
C GLY A 83 6.20 13.51 9.08
N SER A 84 5.38 12.48 8.86
CA SER A 84 4.08 12.57 8.21
C SER A 84 3.03 11.77 8.96
N GLU A 85 1.78 12.24 8.94
CA GLU A 85 0.63 11.47 9.45
C GLU A 85 0.04 10.52 8.41
N LEU A 86 0.43 10.64 7.13
CA LEU A 86 -0.15 9.85 6.05
C LEU A 86 0.28 8.38 6.11
N ASN A 87 -0.69 7.49 5.92
CA ASN A 87 -0.40 6.09 5.67
C ASN A 87 0.01 5.86 4.21
N LEU A 88 0.31 4.62 3.83
CA LEU A 88 0.80 4.32 2.49
C LEU A 88 -0.23 4.70 1.41
N SER A 89 -1.53 4.48 1.65
CA SER A 89 -2.60 4.85 0.73
C SER A 89 -2.66 6.36 0.50
N GLY A 90 -2.51 7.16 1.56
CA GLY A 90 -2.45 8.61 1.46
C GLY A 90 -1.21 9.10 0.69
N TRP A 91 -0.05 8.48 0.94
CA TRP A 91 1.16 8.78 0.19
C TRP A 91 1.07 8.43 -1.29
N ILE A 92 0.55 7.25 -1.65
CA ILE A 92 0.35 6.87 -3.06
C ILE A 92 -0.58 7.87 -3.74
N LYS A 93 -1.69 8.23 -3.11
CA LYS A 93 -2.64 9.21 -3.64
C LYS A 93 -1.98 10.57 -3.84
N LYS A 94 -1.22 11.04 -2.85
CA LYS A 94 -0.47 12.31 -2.91
C LYS A 94 0.55 12.32 -4.06
N VAL A 95 1.28 11.23 -4.27
CA VAL A 95 2.36 11.13 -5.27
C VAL A 95 1.80 10.94 -6.69
N THR A 96 0.76 10.13 -6.86
CA THR A 96 0.30 9.69 -8.20
C THR A 96 -0.98 10.39 -8.67
N GLY A 97 -1.76 10.97 -7.75
CA GLY A 97 -3.12 11.45 -8.02
C GLY A 97 -4.15 10.34 -8.28
N LYS A 98 -3.76 9.06 -8.25
CA LYS A 98 -4.66 7.93 -8.49
C LYS A 98 -5.50 7.59 -7.26
N PRO A 99 -6.73 7.06 -7.43
CA PRO A 99 -7.51 6.51 -6.33
C PRO A 99 -6.75 5.41 -5.58
N THR A 100 -6.98 5.32 -4.27
CA THR A 100 -6.36 4.30 -3.42
C THR A 100 -7.38 3.58 -2.55
N ILE A 101 -7.13 2.29 -2.32
CA ILE A 101 -7.87 1.44 -1.37
C ILE A 101 -6.95 1.20 -0.19
N THR A 102 -7.42 1.60 0.99
CA THR A 102 -6.72 1.42 2.26
C THR A 102 -7.32 0.27 3.05
N VAL A 103 -6.47 -0.51 3.70
CA VAL A 103 -6.85 -1.58 4.63
C VAL A 103 -5.95 -1.54 5.86
N GLY A 104 -6.17 -2.43 6.82
CA GLY A 104 -5.31 -2.56 8.00
C GLY A 104 -6.05 -2.20 9.28
N SER A 105 -6.60 -3.23 9.93
CA SER A 105 -7.29 -3.13 11.23
C SER A 105 -8.41 -2.07 11.28
N VAL A 106 -9.06 -1.77 10.16
CA VAL A 106 -10.19 -0.83 10.10
C VAL A 106 -11.38 -1.42 10.86
N GLY A 107 -11.89 -0.67 11.83
CA GLY A 107 -12.99 -1.12 12.69
C GLY A 107 -12.56 -2.16 13.75
N LEU A 108 -11.25 -2.36 13.93
CA LEU A 108 -10.69 -3.21 14.98
C LEU A 108 -9.94 -2.37 16.01
N ASP A 109 -9.91 -2.89 17.23
CA ASP A 109 -9.32 -2.25 18.41
C ASP A 109 -7.93 -2.82 18.76
N ALA A 110 -7.57 -3.94 18.12
CA ALA A 110 -6.32 -4.65 18.29
C ALA A 110 -5.81 -5.16 16.93
N ASP A 111 -4.57 -5.67 16.91
CA ASP A 111 -3.99 -6.27 15.72
C ASP A 111 -4.87 -7.42 15.23
N PHE A 112 -5.09 -7.50 13.92
CA PHE A 112 -5.85 -8.57 13.30
C PHE A 112 -5.30 -9.96 13.66
N LEU A 113 -3.99 -10.07 13.92
CA LEU A 113 -3.33 -11.31 14.33
C LEU A 113 -3.68 -11.74 15.76
N ASP A 114 -3.85 -10.81 16.71
CA ASP A 114 -4.23 -11.16 18.09
C ASP A 114 -5.62 -11.78 18.17
N PHE A 115 -6.52 -11.43 17.24
CA PHE A 115 -7.85 -12.03 17.14
C PHE A 115 -7.78 -13.51 16.75
N PHE A 116 -6.93 -13.87 15.78
CA PHE A 116 -6.76 -15.25 15.34
C PHE A 116 -5.94 -16.09 16.33
N ASP A 117 -4.89 -15.50 16.93
CA ASP A 117 -3.97 -16.23 17.81
C ASP A 117 -4.55 -16.47 19.21
N ASN A 118 -5.35 -15.53 19.74
CA ASN A 118 -5.76 -15.55 21.14
C ASN A 118 -7.28 -15.55 21.36
N GLY A 119 -8.10 -15.50 20.30
CA GLY A 119 -9.56 -15.52 20.39
C GLY A 119 -10.15 -14.38 21.23
N LYS A 120 -9.35 -13.34 21.52
CA LYS A 120 -9.80 -12.18 22.29
C LYS A 120 -10.62 -11.29 21.38
N ASN A 121 -11.88 -11.06 21.75
CA ASN A 121 -12.72 -10.07 21.10
C ASN A 121 -12.01 -8.71 21.12
N ALA A 122 -11.86 -8.09 19.97
CA ALA A 122 -11.53 -6.67 19.84
C ALA A 122 -12.76 -5.84 20.25
N ASN A 123 -13.13 -5.91 21.54
CA ASN A 123 -14.19 -5.12 22.15
C ASN A 123 -13.55 -4.01 22.99
N GLY A 124 -13.26 -2.86 22.38
CA GLY A 124 -12.61 -1.74 23.04
C GLY A 124 -12.45 -0.48 22.17
N ARG A 125 -13.58 0.17 21.84
CA ARG A 125 -13.70 1.42 21.03
C ARG A 125 -13.15 1.30 19.60
N ALA A 126 -14.03 0.81 18.71
CA ALA A 126 -13.85 0.83 17.25
C ALA A 126 -13.00 2.02 16.82
N THR A 127 -11.86 1.76 16.18
CA THR A 127 -11.10 2.81 15.51
C THR A 127 -12.03 3.57 14.57
N ARG A 128 -12.25 4.85 14.92
CA ARG A 128 -13.23 5.70 14.27
C ARG A 128 -12.89 5.86 12.80
N ILE A 129 -13.87 5.69 11.92
CA ILE A 129 -13.70 5.85 10.47
C ILE A 129 -13.22 7.27 10.13
N GLU A 130 -13.52 8.25 10.99
CA GLU A 130 -13.02 9.61 10.91
C GLU A 130 -11.48 9.67 11.00
N ALA A 131 -10.89 8.89 11.90
CA ALA A 131 -9.44 8.82 12.05
C ALA A 131 -8.75 8.18 10.83
N LEU A 132 -9.48 7.39 10.02
CA LEU A 132 -8.97 6.88 8.77
C LEU A 132 -8.85 8.00 7.72
N VAL A 133 -9.85 8.88 7.66
CA VAL A 133 -9.88 9.98 6.67
C VAL A 133 -8.69 10.93 6.85
N GLU A 134 -8.27 11.18 8.09
CA GLU A 134 -7.09 12.02 8.41
C GLU A 134 -5.75 11.44 7.90
N ARG A 135 -5.73 10.15 7.51
CA ARG A 135 -4.52 9.41 7.11
C ARG A 135 -4.38 9.26 5.59
N LEU A 136 -5.37 9.72 4.80
CA LEU A 136 -5.50 9.52 3.35
C LEU A 136 -5.22 10.77 2.51
#